data_AF-A0A914UW82-F1
#
_entry.id   AF-A0A914UW82-F1
#
_cell.length_a   1.000
_cell.length_b   1.000
_cell.length_c   1.000
_cell.angle_alpha   90.00
_cell.angle_beta   90.00
_cell.angle_gamma   90.00
#
_symmetry.space_group_name_H-M   'P 1'
#
loop_
_entity.id
_entity.type
_entity.pdbx_description
1 polymer ?
#
loop_
_entity_poly.entity_id
_entity_poly.type
_entity_poly.pdbx_seq_one_letter_code
_entity_poly.pdbx_strand_id
1 'polypeptide(L)'
;MDKFLVRTPRVSSVKKCRSPVKKKLKQAKLESLKGVVVIEQIIATKQILKDTTQDADVLLARLTELSNKLPAVEVLKTTGIGRTVKALYKHDDARVAAAAQRVVQQWTDHIKYIKTRPELEVQVGAAAQAMRDKAKHFLTEAFRSQQ
;
A
#
# COMPACT_ATOMS: atom_id res chain seq x y z
N MET A 1 60.04 -33.26 32.91
CA MET A 1 60.00 -31.89 32.36
C MET A 1 58.58 -31.64 31.87
N ASP A 2 57.79 -30.89 32.65
CA ASP A 2 56.39 -30.62 32.34
C ASP A 2 56.25 -29.48 31.33
N LYS A 3 55.51 -29.75 30.25
CA LYS A 3 55.15 -28.76 29.23
C LYS A 3 53.81 -28.15 29.62
N PHE A 4 53.81 -26.92 30.12
CA PHE A 4 52.57 -26.23 30.45
C PHE A 4 51.91 -25.65 29.19
N LEU A 5 50.59 -25.84 29.07
CA LEU A 5 49.78 -25.25 28.02
C LEU A 5 49.41 -23.81 28.41
N VAL A 6 50.01 -22.81 27.75
CA VAL A 6 49.64 -21.40 27.94
C VAL A 6 48.37 -21.10 27.12
N ARG A 7 47.24 -20.88 27.79
CA ARG A 7 46.00 -20.43 27.15
C ARG A 7 46.11 -18.94 26.80
N THR A 8 46.39 -18.63 25.54
CA THR A 8 46.22 -17.26 25.02
C THR A 8 44.73 -16.92 24.87
N PRO A 9 44.29 -15.73 25.31
CA PRO A 9 42.90 -15.31 25.15
C PRO A 9 42.57 -15.18 23.66
N ARG A 10 41.44 -15.76 23.27
CA ARG A 10 40.96 -15.71 21.88
C ARG A 10 40.65 -14.26 21.56
N VAL A 11 41.45 -13.62 20.69
CA VAL A 11 41.16 -12.28 20.19
C VAL A 11 39.84 -12.36 19.44
N SER A 12 38.77 -11.90 20.09
CA SER A 12 37.45 -11.85 19.50
C SER A 12 37.45 -10.75 18.46
N SER A 13 37.76 -11.08 17.21
CA SER A 13 37.44 -10.24 16.06
C SER A 13 35.93 -10.27 15.82
N VAL A 14 35.14 -9.94 16.84
CA VAL A 14 33.73 -9.63 16.66
C VAL A 14 33.72 -8.26 16.02
N LYS A 15 33.47 -8.23 14.71
CA LYS A 15 33.09 -6.99 14.01
C LYS A 15 32.03 -6.32 14.90
N LYS A 16 32.30 -5.11 15.40
CA LYS A 16 31.29 -4.31 16.13
C LYS A 16 30.07 -4.19 15.22
N CYS A 17 29.06 -5.03 15.44
CA CYS A 17 27.74 -4.83 14.87
C CYS A 17 27.29 -3.47 15.41
N ARG A 18 27.17 -2.49 14.53
CA ARG A 18 26.61 -1.18 14.87
C ARG A 18 25.27 -1.46 15.56
N SER A 19 25.14 -1.06 16.82
CA SER A 19 23.87 -1.15 17.55
C SER A 19 22.79 -0.45 16.72
N PRO A 20 21.63 -1.07 16.48
CA PRO A 20 20.58 -0.42 15.69
C PRO A 20 20.22 0.90 16.37
N VAL A 21 20.40 2.01 15.65
CA VAL A 21 19.92 3.32 16.09
C VAL A 21 18.43 3.17 16.35
N LYS A 22 18.01 3.29 17.61
CA LYS A 22 16.60 3.19 17.99
C LYS A 22 15.85 4.33 17.30
N LYS A 23 15.15 4.01 16.19
CA LYS A 23 14.30 4.97 15.49
C LYS A 23 13.22 5.43 16.47
N LYS A 24 13.14 6.74 16.71
CA LYS A 24 12.02 7.32 17.46
C LYS A 24 10.76 7.17 16.60
N LEU A 25 10.00 6.10 16.82
CA LEU A 25 8.73 5.88 16.16
C LEU A 25 7.70 6.80 16.83
N LYS A 26 7.17 7.77 16.08
CA LYS A 26 6.01 8.56 16.49
C LYS A 26 4.75 7.88 15.97
N GLN A 27 3.66 7.95 16.72
CA GLN A 27 2.36 7.50 16.25
C GLN A 27 1.93 8.35 15.05
N ALA A 28 1.54 7.70 13.95
CA ALA A 28 0.96 8.36 12.79
C ALA A 28 -0.56 8.54 12.98
N LYS A 29 -1.11 9.64 12.46
CA LYS A 29 -2.57 9.85 12.45
C LYS A 29 -3.22 8.97 11.38
N LEU A 30 -4.46 8.51 11.62
CA LEU A 30 -5.21 7.68 10.66
C LEU A 30 -5.32 8.35 9.28
N GLU A 31 -5.62 9.65 9.26
CA GLU A 31 -5.72 10.46 8.06
C GLU A 31 -4.42 10.55 7.25
N SER A 32 -3.26 10.20 7.82
CA SER A 32 -1.99 10.22 7.08
C SER A 32 -1.77 8.96 6.23
N LEU A 33 -2.53 7.90 6.48
CA LEU A 33 -2.42 6.64 5.75
C LEU A 33 -2.95 6.81 4.33
N LYS A 34 -2.27 6.15 3.36
CA LYS A 34 -2.64 6.23 1.93
C LYS A 34 -3.99 5.60 1.62
N GLY A 35 -4.32 4.49 2.28
CA GLY A 35 -5.57 3.76 2.07
C GLY A 35 -6.78 4.35 2.82
N VAL A 36 -6.56 5.33 3.70
CA VAL A 36 -7.64 6.01 4.42
C VAL A 36 -7.99 7.28 3.65
N VAL A 37 -9.24 7.34 3.19
CA VAL A 37 -9.78 8.46 2.42
C VAL A 37 -10.96 9.06 3.15
N VAL A 38 -10.89 10.36 3.42
CA VAL A 38 -11.97 11.15 4.02
C VAL A 38 -12.87 11.65 2.90
N ILE A 39 -14.16 11.29 2.94
CA ILE A 39 -15.09 11.50 1.82
C ILE A 39 -15.35 12.99 1.61
N GLU A 40 -15.49 13.76 2.69
CA GLU A 40 -15.71 15.19 2.68
C GLU A 40 -14.55 15.92 1.99
N GLN A 41 -13.31 15.50 2.26
CA GLN A 41 -12.12 16.06 1.61
C GLN A 41 -12.11 15.79 0.11
N ILE A 42 -12.53 14.59 -0.32
CA ILE A 42 -12.65 14.27 -1.76
C ILE A 42 -13.72 15.13 -2.42
N ILE A 43 -14.87 15.33 -1.77
CA ILE A 43 -15.95 16.16 -2.30
C ILE A 43 -15.52 17.62 -2.39
N ALA A 44 -14.88 18.16 -1.36
CA ALA A 44 -14.35 19.53 -1.37
C ALA A 44 -13.29 19.71 -2.48
N THR A 45 -12.36 18.75 -2.59
CA THR A 45 -11.34 18.76 -3.64
C THR A 45 -11.98 18.67 -5.03
N LYS A 46 -13.02 17.86 -5.19
CA LYS A 46 -13.78 17.76 -6.45
C LYS A 46 -14.34 19.10 -6.89
N GLN A 47 -14.89 19.88 -5.95
CA GLN A 47 -15.45 21.20 -6.25
C GLN A 47 -14.34 22.14 -6.73
N ILE A 48 -13.22 22.20 -6.01
CA ILE A 48 -12.06 23.02 -6.39
C ILE A 48 -11.53 22.64 -7.78
N LEU A 49 -11.42 21.34 -8.08
CA LEU A 49 -10.92 20.87 -9.39
C LEU A 49 -11.91 21.06 -10.54
N LYS A 50 -13.20 21.27 -10.23
CA LYS A 50 -14.24 21.52 -11.25
C LYS A 50 -14.24 22.98 -11.67
N ASP A 51 -13.79 23.88 -10.80
CA ASP A 51 -13.78 25.31 -11.07
C ASP A 51 -12.58 25.68 -11.97
N THR A 52 -12.87 25.98 -13.24
CA THR A 52 -11.86 26.30 -14.27
C THR A 52 -11.12 27.63 -14.04
N THR A 53 -11.61 28.47 -13.12
CA THR A 53 -11.02 29.79 -12.82
C THR A 53 -9.86 29.71 -11.82
N GLN A 54 -9.56 28.51 -11.30
CA GLN A 54 -8.51 28.33 -10.30
C GLN A 54 -7.11 28.44 -10.90
N ASP A 55 -6.19 28.94 -10.10
CA ASP A 55 -4.79 29.04 -10.49
C ASP A 55 -4.13 27.65 -10.66
N ALA A 56 -3.18 27.56 -11.59
CA ALA A 56 -2.53 26.29 -11.94
C ALA A 56 -1.77 25.67 -10.74
N ASP A 57 -1.18 26.48 -9.87
CA ASP A 57 -0.44 25.99 -8.71
C ASP A 57 -1.38 25.42 -7.64
N VAL A 58 -2.58 26.01 -7.48
CA VAL A 58 -3.62 25.49 -6.58
C VAL A 58 -4.10 24.12 -7.07
N LEU A 59 -4.36 23.99 -8.37
CA LEU A 59 -4.74 22.70 -8.96
C LEU A 59 -3.65 21.65 -8.77
N LEU A 60 -2.39 22.03 -8.94
CA LEU A 60 -1.25 21.13 -8.74
C LEU A 60 -1.13 20.66 -7.28
N ALA A 61 -1.31 21.57 -6.32
CA ALA A 61 -1.29 21.24 -4.90
C ALA A 61 -2.39 20.22 -4.56
N ARG A 62 -3.62 20.44 -5.05
CA ARG A 62 -4.75 19.52 -4.84
C ARG A 62 -4.56 18.17 -5.51
N LEU A 63 -4.04 18.14 -6.74
CA LEU A 63 -3.69 16.87 -7.41
C LEU A 63 -2.60 16.11 -6.66
N THR A 64 -1.64 16.82 -6.08
CA THR A 64 -0.58 16.22 -5.26
C THR A 64 -1.14 15.64 -3.97
N GLU A 65 -2.04 16.34 -3.28
CA GLU A 65 -2.77 15.81 -2.12
C GLU A 65 -3.58 14.56 -2.47
N LEU A 66 -4.26 14.56 -3.62
CA LEU A 66 -5.00 13.39 -4.12
C LEU A 66 -4.09 12.21 -4.46
N SER A 67 -2.89 12.44 -5.00
CA SER A 67 -1.93 11.38 -5.31
C SER A 67 -1.43 10.64 -4.06
N ASN A 68 -1.47 11.30 -2.90
CA ASN A 68 -1.13 10.66 -1.63
C ASN A 68 -2.21 9.70 -1.14
N LYS A 69 -3.39 9.71 -1.76
CA LYS A 69 -4.55 8.89 -1.40
C LYS A 69 -4.83 7.82 -2.44
N LEU A 70 -5.22 6.64 -1.96
CA LEU A 70 -5.59 5.47 -2.75
C LEU A 70 -7.05 5.11 -2.46
N PRO A 71 -8.02 5.81 -3.08
CA PRO A 71 -9.44 5.56 -2.87
C PRO A 71 -9.86 4.19 -3.42
N ALA A 72 -10.79 3.55 -2.72
CA ALA A 72 -11.43 2.34 -3.19
C ALA A 72 -12.32 2.60 -4.42
N VAL A 73 -12.62 1.54 -5.18
CA VAL A 73 -13.46 1.61 -6.38
C VAL A 73 -14.83 2.23 -6.08
N GLU A 74 -15.41 1.89 -4.93
CA GLU A 74 -16.70 2.42 -4.51
C GLU A 74 -16.66 3.92 -4.28
N VAL A 75 -15.63 4.42 -3.57
CA VAL A 75 -15.43 5.85 -3.32
C VAL A 75 -15.27 6.61 -4.63
N LEU A 76 -14.52 6.07 -5.60
CA LEU A 76 -14.37 6.69 -6.91
C LEU A 76 -15.70 6.74 -7.69
N LYS A 77 -16.53 5.70 -7.58
CA LYS A 77 -17.85 5.64 -8.22
C LYS A 77 -18.84 6.61 -7.58
N THR A 78 -18.93 6.64 -6.25
CA THR A 78 -19.89 7.49 -5.51
C THR A 78 -19.55 8.96 -5.63
N THR A 79 -18.28 9.32 -5.43
CA THR A 79 -17.84 10.73 -5.52
C THR A 79 -17.73 11.21 -6.96
N GLY A 80 -17.44 10.31 -7.91
CA GLY A 80 -17.23 10.65 -9.31
C GLY A 80 -15.97 11.49 -9.58
N ILE A 81 -15.06 11.59 -8.61
CA ILE A 81 -13.83 12.41 -8.70
C ILE A 81 -12.95 12.02 -9.89
N GLY A 82 -12.92 10.73 -10.25
CA GLY A 82 -12.13 10.25 -11.38
C GLY A 82 -12.47 10.89 -12.72
N ARG A 83 -13.74 11.23 -12.96
CA ARG A 83 -14.14 11.93 -14.21
C ARG A 83 -13.64 13.37 -14.22
N THR A 84 -13.71 14.05 -13.07
CA THR A 84 -13.20 15.42 -12.90
C THR A 84 -11.69 15.47 -13.14
N VAL A 85 -10.92 14.56 -12.53
CA VAL A 85 -9.47 14.50 -12.74
C VAL A 85 -9.13 14.17 -14.19
N LYS A 86 -9.89 13.28 -14.84
CA LYS A 86 -9.70 12.97 -16.26
C LYS A 86 -10.01 14.15 -17.18
N ALA A 87 -10.92 15.05 -16.81
CA ALA A 87 -11.19 16.27 -17.59
C ALA A 87 -9.97 17.20 -17.63
N LEU A 88 -9.17 17.23 -16.56
CA LEU A 88 -7.93 18.03 -16.47
C LEU A 88 -6.81 17.54 -17.41
N TYR A 89 -7.00 16.45 -18.15
CA TYR A 89 -6.03 16.01 -19.17
C TYR A 89 -5.92 17.00 -20.32
N LYS A 90 -6.96 17.81 -20.54
CA LYS A 90 -7.03 18.83 -21.60
C LYS A 90 -6.73 20.24 -21.07
N HIS A 91 -6.20 20.36 -19.85
CA HIS A 91 -5.86 21.65 -19.26
C HIS A 91 -4.68 22.29 -20.01
N ASP A 92 -4.68 23.61 -20.11
CA ASP A 92 -3.67 24.36 -20.88
C ASP A 92 -2.26 24.21 -20.30
N ASP A 93 -2.13 24.18 -18.97
CA ASP A 93 -0.86 23.88 -18.30
C ASP A 93 -0.53 22.36 -18.34
N ALA A 94 0.55 22.03 -19.04
CA ALA A 94 1.07 20.67 -19.18
C ALA A 94 1.43 20.00 -17.82
N ARG A 95 1.83 20.79 -16.80
CA ARG A 95 2.17 20.27 -15.47
C ARG A 95 0.92 19.71 -14.78
N VAL A 96 -0.20 20.43 -14.88
CA VAL A 96 -1.49 20.01 -14.34
C VAL A 96 -2.00 18.76 -15.06
N ALA A 97 -1.92 18.75 -16.40
CA ALA A 97 -2.31 17.59 -17.21
C ALA A 97 -1.48 16.33 -16.86
N ALA A 98 -0.15 16.47 -16.74
CA ALA A 98 0.73 15.37 -16.36
C ALA A 98 0.46 14.88 -14.92
N ALA A 99 0.20 15.78 -13.98
CA ALA A 99 -0.16 15.42 -12.61
C ALA A 99 -1.48 14.64 -12.56
N ALA A 100 -2.50 15.10 -13.30
CA ALA A 100 -3.79 14.42 -13.40
C ALA A 100 -3.64 13.00 -13.99
N GLN A 101 -2.83 12.84 -15.04
CA GLN A 101 -2.54 11.52 -15.61
C GLN A 101 -1.88 10.58 -14.60
N ARG A 102 -0.90 11.06 -13.84
CA ARG A 102 -0.24 10.26 -12.79
C ARG A 102 -1.22 9.80 -11.72
N VAL A 103 -2.11 10.67 -11.26
CA VAL A 103 -3.13 10.32 -10.25
C VAL A 103 -4.03 9.20 -10.75
N VAL A 104 -4.58 9.34 -11.96
CA VAL A 104 -5.48 8.33 -12.54
C VAL A 104 -4.74 7.01 -12.78
N GLN A 105 -3.50 7.07 -13.25
CA GLN A 105 -2.66 5.89 -13.46
C GLN A 105 -2.41 5.16 -12.13
N GLN A 106 -2.03 5.88 -11.08
CA GLN A 106 -1.82 5.33 -9.74
C GLN A 106 -3.07 4.63 -9.20
N TRP A 107 -4.25 5.25 -9.36
CA TRP A 107 -5.50 4.63 -8.92
C TRP A 107 -5.82 3.37 -9.72
N THR A 108 -5.62 3.41 -11.04
CA THR A 108 -5.86 2.26 -11.92
C THR A 108 -4.93 1.10 -11.59
N ASP A 109 -3.64 1.38 -11.40
CA ASP A 109 -2.63 0.40 -11.03
C ASP A 109 -2.90 -0.18 -9.64
N HIS A 110 -3.34 0.64 -8.69
CA HIS A 110 -3.69 0.17 -7.36
C HIS A 110 -4.92 -0.76 -7.38
N ILE A 111 -5.95 -0.42 -8.15
CA ILE A 111 -7.14 -1.27 -8.31
C ILE A 111 -6.75 -2.58 -8.99
N LYS A 112 -5.91 -2.52 -10.03
CA LYS A 112 -5.39 -3.71 -10.71
C LYS A 112 -4.61 -4.57 -9.73
N TYR A 113 -3.69 -3.97 -8.97
CA TYR A 113 -2.90 -4.65 -7.95
C TYR A 113 -3.78 -5.35 -6.92
N ILE A 114 -4.79 -4.70 -6.36
CA ILE A 114 -5.70 -5.32 -5.39
C ILE A 114 -6.40 -6.53 -6.00
N LYS A 115 -6.86 -6.43 -7.26
CA LYS A 115 -7.55 -7.53 -7.94
C LYS A 115 -6.64 -8.71 -8.29
N THR A 116 -5.39 -8.43 -8.64
CA THR A 116 -4.42 -9.47 -9.03
C THR A 116 -3.61 -10.02 -7.87
N ARG A 117 -3.70 -9.39 -6.70
CA ARG A 117 -2.91 -9.77 -5.53
C ARG A 117 -3.30 -11.19 -5.11
N PRO A 118 -2.34 -12.13 -5.02
CA PRO A 118 -2.64 -13.47 -4.54
C PRO A 118 -3.13 -13.39 -3.10
N GLU A 119 -4.10 -14.24 -2.77
CA GLU A 119 -4.57 -14.40 -1.40
C GLU A 119 -3.38 -14.82 -0.54
N LEU A 120 -3.15 -14.08 0.55
CA LEU A 120 -1.99 -14.29 1.39
C LEU A 120 -2.29 -15.47 2.30
N GLU A 121 -1.95 -16.67 1.83
CA GLU A 121 -2.05 -17.86 2.67
C GLU A 121 -1.03 -17.76 3.81
N VAL A 122 -1.52 -17.73 5.04
CA VAL A 122 -0.67 -17.80 6.22
C VAL A 122 -0.06 -19.19 6.24
N GLN A 123 1.25 -19.29 6.01
CA GLN A 123 1.97 -20.55 6.20
C GLN A 123 1.94 -20.91 7.67
N VAL A 124 1.15 -21.91 8.02
CA VAL A 124 1.10 -22.47 9.37
C VAL A 124 2.06 -23.66 9.41
N GLY A 125 2.61 -23.99 10.59
CA GLY A 125 3.54 -25.10 10.75
C GLY A 125 3.04 -26.40 10.09
N ALA A 126 3.99 -27.21 9.61
CA ALA A 126 3.71 -28.36 8.72
C ALA A 126 2.61 -29.30 9.22
N ALA A 127 2.53 -29.55 10.54
CA ALA A 127 1.50 -30.40 11.14
C ALA A 127 0.08 -29.84 10.97
N ALA A 128 -0.09 -28.53 11.17
CA ALA A 128 -1.39 -27.88 11.01
C ALA A 128 -1.81 -27.79 9.54
N GLN A 129 -0.85 -27.61 8.62
CA GLN A 129 -1.11 -27.62 7.20
C GLN A 129 -1.59 -29.01 6.73
N ALA A 130 -0.90 -30.08 7.12
CA ALA A 130 -1.28 -31.45 6.78
C ALA A 130 -2.69 -31.84 7.29
N MET A 131 -3.07 -31.36 8.48
CA MET A 131 -4.42 -31.57 9.02
C MET A 131 -5.49 -30.85 8.17
N ARG A 132 -5.24 -29.62 7.74
CA ARG A 132 -6.17 -28.88 6.86
C ARG A 132 -6.31 -29.52 5.50
N ASP A 133 -5.22 -30.01 4.91
CA ASP A 133 -5.25 -30.65 3.60
C ASP A 133 -6.07 -31.95 3.64
N LYS A 134 -5.93 -32.74 4.72
CA LYS A 134 -6.79 -33.90 4.98
C LYS A 134 -8.26 -33.50 5.16
N ALA A 135 -8.55 -32.46 5.93
CA ALA A 135 -9.92 -31.98 6.12
C ALA A 135 -10.56 -31.51 4.80
N LYS A 136 -9.81 -30.76 3.97
CA LYS A 136 -10.23 -30.36 2.63
C LYS A 136 -10.53 -31.57 1.74
N HIS A 137 -9.68 -32.59 1.78
CA HIS A 137 -9.89 -33.85 1.05
C HIS A 137 -11.20 -34.52 1.44
N PHE A 138 -11.41 -34.76 2.75
CA PHE A 138 -12.63 -35.40 3.25
C PHE A 138 -13.89 -34.61 2.90
N LEU A 139 -13.86 -33.29 3.03
CA LEU A 139 -14.98 -32.44 2.64
C LEU A 139 -15.27 -32.54 1.13
N THR A 140 -14.23 -32.53 0.30
CA THR A 140 -14.38 -32.62 -1.16
C THR A 140 -14.94 -33.97 -1.59
N GLU A 141 -14.48 -35.06 -0.98
CA GLU A 141 -15.01 -36.41 -1.21
C GLU A 141 -16.46 -36.54 -0.77
N ALA A 142 -16.80 -36.03 0.41
CA ALA A 142 -18.16 -36.04 0.93
C ALA A 142 -19.12 -35.32 -0.03
N PHE A 143 -18.75 -34.13 -0.52
CA PHE A 143 -19.59 -33.40 -1.48
C PHE A 143 -19.70 -34.10 -2.84
N ARG A 144 -18.65 -34.79 -3.32
CA ARG A 144 -18.72 -35.60 -4.55
C ARG A 144 -19.61 -36.82 -4.41
N SER A 145 -19.68 -37.41 -3.22
CA SER A 145 -20.49 -38.60 -2.95
C SER A 145 -22.00 -38.34 -2.84
N GLN A 146 -22.42 -37.07 -2.80
CA GLN A 146 -23.82 -36.65 -2.73
C GLN A 146 -24.41 -36.22 -4.08
N GLN A 147 -23.66 -36.34 -5.18
CA GLN A 147 -24.12 -36.14 -6.56
C GLN A 147 -24.31 -37.49 -7.25
#